data_AF-A0A529CAF3-F1
#
_entry.id   AF-A0A529CAF3-F1
#
_cell.length_a   1.000
_cell.length_b   1.000
_cell.length_c   1.000
_cell.angle_alpha   90.00
_cell.angle_beta   90.00
_cell.angle_gamma   90.00
#
_symmetry.space_group_name_H-M   'P 1'
#
loop_
_entity.id
_entity.type
_entity.pdbx_description
1 polymer ?
#
loop_
_entity_poly.entity_id
_entity_poly.type
_entity_poly.pdbx_seq_one_letter_code
_entity_poly.pdbx_strand_id
1 'polypeptide(L)'
;MGLAGFADKGRHHGGRFFRTACLLPLILACLLLSPLSRAADAPLGATSYKMAGDATKTRIVINFDREPDIKWFLLRGPNRLVVDLPATRFALNAKDVKPRGLVRAVRYGEL
;
A
#
# COMPACT_ATOMS: atom_id res chain seq x y z
N MET A 1 28.13 -6.37 -82.51
CA MET A 1 26.88 -5.99 -81.82
C MET A 1 26.22 -7.25 -81.29
N GLY A 2 25.99 -7.36 -79.98
CA GLY A 2 25.26 -8.49 -79.36
C GLY A 2 26.01 -9.12 -78.19
N LEU A 3 25.67 -8.70 -76.97
CA LEU A 3 26.27 -9.12 -75.70
C LEU A 3 25.99 -10.59 -75.34
N ALA A 4 27.01 -11.26 -74.79
CA ALA A 4 26.83 -12.35 -73.83
C ALA A 4 27.01 -11.79 -72.41
N GLY A 5 26.09 -12.10 -71.51
CA GLY A 5 26.12 -11.65 -70.12
C GLY A 5 25.23 -12.52 -69.23
N PHE A 6 25.83 -13.04 -68.18
CA PHE A 6 25.37 -14.11 -67.31
C PHE A 6 24.12 -13.80 -66.46
N ALA A 7 23.42 -14.90 -66.13
CA ALA A 7 22.77 -15.24 -64.86
C ALA A 7 22.61 -14.15 -63.77
N ASP A 8 21.42 -14.07 -63.14
CA ASP A 8 21.16 -14.72 -61.85
C ASP A 8 19.76 -14.37 -61.29
N LYS A 9 19.26 -15.28 -60.46
CA LYS A 9 17.92 -15.46 -59.91
C LYS A 9 17.70 -14.63 -58.63
N GLY A 10 16.99 -13.51 -58.73
CA GLY A 10 16.54 -12.73 -57.58
C GLY A 10 15.17 -13.17 -57.03
N ARG A 11 15.15 -14.10 -56.06
CA ARG A 11 13.99 -14.35 -55.19
C ARG A 11 13.94 -13.27 -54.11
N HIS A 12 12.78 -12.66 -53.80
CA HIS A 12 12.47 -12.21 -52.43
C HIS A 12 10.94 -12.09 -52.20
N HIS A 13 10.30 -13.21 -51.84
CA HIS A 13 9.05 -13.22 -51.07
C HIS A 13 9.43 -13.25 -49.59
N GLY A 14 9.32 -12.13 -48.86
CA GLY A 14 9.80 -12.10 -47.46
C GLY A 14 9.26 -10.98 -46.57
N GLY A 15 8.20 -10.27 -46.95
CA GLY A 15 7.75 -9.08 -46.20
C GLY A 15 6.82 -9.32 -45.01
N ARG A 16 6.30 -10.54 -44.79
CA ARG A 16 5.25 -10.81 -43.78
C ARG A 16 5.69 -11.62 -42.56
N PHE A 17 6.77 -12.40 -42.63
CA PHE A 17 7.20 -13.26 -41.52
C PHE A 17 8.06 -12.54 -40.47
N PHE A 18 8.63 -11.37 -40.79
CA PHE A 18 9.53 -10.67 -39.87
C PHE A 18 8.81 -9.90 -38.75
N ARG A 19 7.50 -9.63 -38.91
CA ARG A 19 6.73 -8.87 -37.91
C ARG A 19 6.23 -9.73 -36.75
N THR A 20 5.94 -11.00 -36.98
CA THR A 20 5.43 -11.93 -35.96
C THR A 20 6.53 -12.55 -35.09
N ALA A 21 7.76 -12.64 -35.60
CA ALA A 21 8.90 -13.21 -34.87
C ALA A 21 9.41 -12.35 -33.70
N CYS A 22 9.12 -11.04 -33.69
CA CYS A 22 9.60 -10.11 -32.67
C CYS A 22 8.60 -9.90 -31.50
N LEU A 23 7.33 -10.29 -31.68
CA LEU A 23 6.29 -10.06 -30.68
C LEU A 23 6.34 -11.07 -29.52
N LEU A 24 6.71 -12.32 -29.81
CA LEU A 24 6.79 -13.38 -28.80
C LEU A 24 7.86 -13.15 -27.73
N PRO A 25 9.13 -12.80 -28.06
CA PRO A 25 10.14 -12.53 -27.04
C PRO A 25 9.85 -11.24 -26.26
N LEU A 26 9.17 -10.25 -26.89
CA LEU A 26 8.77 -9.01 -26.22
C LEU A 26 7.70 -9.27 -25.15
N ILE A 27 6.69 -10.09 -25.45
CA ILE A 27 5.65 -10.47 -24.48
C ILE A 27 6.26 -11.29 -23.34
N LEU A 28 7.17 -12.23 -23.64
CA LEU A 28 7.87 -13.00 -22.60
C LEU A 28 8.76 -12.09 -21.73
N ALA A 29 9.45 -11.11 -22.32
CA ALA A 29 10.20 -10.11 -21.56
C ALA A 29 9.28 -9.26 -20.67
N CYS A 30 8.12 -8.82 -21.15
CA CYS A 30 7.15 -8.10 -20.32
C CYS A 30 6.61 -8.95 -19.16
N LEU A 31 6.41 -10.25 -19.36
CA LEU A 31 5.99 -11.18 -18.32
C LEU A 31 7.09 -11.42 -17.28
N LEU A 32 8.36 -11.51 -17.70
CA LEU A 32 9.51 -11.70 -16.82
C LEU A 32 9.93 -10.41 -16.08
N LEU A 33 9.65 -9.23 -16.65
CA LEU A 33 9.95 -7.92 -16.07
C LEU A 33 8.75 -7.30 -15.34
N SER A 34 7.63 -8.02 -15.22
CA SER A 34 6.46 -7.51 -14.51
C SER A 34 6.82 -7.22 -13.05
N PRO A 35 6.79 -5.95 -12.59
CA PRO A 35 7.00 -5.69 -11.17
C PRO A 35 5.82 -6.32 -10.44
N LEU A 36 6.10 -7.22 -9.48
CA LEU A 36 5.11 -7.52 -8.45
C LEU A 36 4.90 -6.22 -7.68
N SER A 37 3.88 -5.44 -8.08
CA SER A 37 3.36 -4.33 -7.28
C SER A 37 2.77 -4.93 -6.01
N ARG A 38 3.63 -5.16 -5.02
CA ARG A 38 3.20 -5.38 -3.66
C ARG A 38 2.84 -3.99 -3.15
N ALA A 39 1.57 -3.60 -3.29
CA ALA A 39 1.04 -2.49 -2.54
C ALA A 39 1.26 -2.83 -1.07
N ALA A 40 2.35 -2.32 -0.49
CA ALA A 40 2.44 -2.24 0.95
C ALA A 40 1.21 -1.42 1.33
N ASP A 41 0.28 -2.06 2.05
CA ASP A 41 -0.95 -1.40 2.44
C ASP A 41 -0.53 -0.13 3.18
N ALA A 42 -0.87 1.04 2.62
CA ALA A 42 -0.38 2.31 3.15
C ALA A 42 -0.77 2.38 4.63
N PRO A 43 0.05 2.91 5.56
CA PRO A 43 -0.34 2.92 6.96
C PRO A 43 -1.71 3.58 7.16
N LEU A 44 -2.51 3.05 8.08
CA LEU A 44 -3.77 3.65 8.51
C LEU A 44 -3.50 5.07 9.03
N GLY A 45 -4.24 6.07 8.54
CA GLY A 45 -4.04 7.45 8.94
C GLY A 45 -4.94 7.82 10.11
N ALA A 46 -4.41 7.96 11.32
CA ALA A 46 -5.15 8.54 12.44
C ALA A 46 -5.02 10.07 12.42
N THR A 47 -6.11 10.78 12.09
CA THR A 47 -6.09 12.21 11.73
C THR A 47 -6.51 13.14 12.85
N SER A 48 -7.27 12.65 13.83
CA SER A 48 -7.66 13.47 14.99
C SER A 48 -7.98 12.61 16.20
N TYR A 49 -7.88 13.22 17.37
CA TYR A 49 -8.15 12.60 18.64
C TYR A 49 -8.96 13.57 19.52
N LYS A 50 -10.02 13.09 20.15
CA LYS A 50 -10.80 13.85 21.13
C LYS A 50 -11.11 12.97 22.33
N MET A 51 -11.02 13.56 23.51
CA MET A 51 -11.40 12.90 24.75
C MET A 51 -12.25 13.84 25.60
N ALA A 52 -13.39 13.33 26.07
CA ALA A 52 -14.27 14.03 27.00
C ALA A 52 -14.77 13.04 28.04
N GLY A 53 -14.95 13.49 29.28
CA GLY A 53 -15.39 12.62 30.35
C GLY A 53 -15.04 13.12 31.73
N ASP A 54 -15.55 12.40 32.71
CA ASP A 54 -15.41 12.64 34.14
C ASP A 54 -15.02 11.34 34.87
N ALA A 55 -15.14 11.33 36.19
CA ALA A 55 -14.81 10.19 37.05
C ALA A 55 -15.78 9.00 36.95
N THR A 56 -16.84 9.10 36.14
CA THR A 56 -17.84 8.03 35.95
C THR A 56 -17.81 7.46 34.54
N LYS A 57 -17.54 8.31 33.54
CA LYS A 57 -17.52 7.90 32.13
C LYS A 57 -16.54 8.74 31.33
N THR A 58 -15.81 8.10 30.43
CA THR A 58 -14.91 8.77 29.47
C THR A 58 -15.16 8.25 28.07
N ARG A 59 -15.24 9.16 27.11
CA ARG A 59 -15.41 8.89 25.67
C ARG A 59 -14.16 9.34 24.93
N ILE A 60 -13.65 8.45 24.08
CA ILE A 60 -12.53 8.70 23.18
C ILE A 60 -13.07 8.61 21.75
N VAL A 61 -12.72 9.58 20.92
CA VAL A 61 -13.07 9.62 19.49
C VAL A 61 -11.78 9.79 18.71
N ILE A 62 -11.53 8.88 17.77
CA ILE A 62 -10.39 8.93 16.87
C ILE A 62 -10.94 8.87 15.45
N ASN A 63 -10.48 9.78 14.59
CA ASN A 63 -10.84 9.74 13.18
C ASN A 63 -9.73 9.07 12.39
N PHE A 64 -10.13 8.17 11.49
CA PHE A 64 -9.24 7.49 10.57
C PHE A 64 -9.56 7.91 9.13
N ASP A 65 -8.59 7.78 8.24
CA ASP A 65 -8.74 8.04 6.80
C ASP A 65 -9.56 6.96 6.09
N ARG A 66 -9.65 5.77 6.68
CA ARG A 66 -10.47 4.64 6.24
C ARG A 66 -10.89 3.80 7.43
N GLU A 67 -11.84 2.90 7.21
CA GLU A 67 -12.33 2.01 8.27
C GLU A 67 -11.19 1.09 8.77
N PRO A 68 -10.88 1.12 10.07
CA PRO A 68 -9.83 0.28 10.65
C PRO A 68 -10.33 -1.11 11.04
N ASP A 69 -9.46 -2.13 10.92
CA ASP A 69 -9.65 -3.40 11.62
C ASP A 69 -9.17 -3.25 13.08
N ILE A 70 -10.11 -3.14 14.02
CA ILE A 70 -9.83 -2.84 15.43
C ILE A 70 -9.94 -4.12 16.27
N LYS A 71 -8.93 -4.37 17.09
CA LYS A 71 -9.02 -5.30 18.22
C LYS A 71 -8.83 -4.53 19.52
N TRP A 72 -9.46 -4.98 20.59
CA TRP A 72 -9.28 -4.36 21.89
C TRP A 72 -9.33 -5.38 23.01
N PHE A 73 -8.60 -5.09 24.08
CA PHE A 73 -8.57 -5.93 25.27
C PHE A 73 -8.16 -5.12 26.51
N LEU A 74 -8.40 -5.71 27.68
CA LEU A 74 -8.07 -5.11 28.96
C LEU A 74 -6.88 -5.82 29.58
N LEU A 75 -5.93 -5.06 30.09
CA LEU A 75 -4.83 -5.56 30.91
C LEU A 75 -5.03 -5.14 32.36
N ARG A 76 -4.55 -5.99 33.28
CA ARG A 76 -4.47 -5.71 34.71
C ARG A 76 -3.01 -5.42 35.08
N GLY A 77 -2.81 -4.80 36.26
CA GLY A 77 -1.49 -4.52 36.82
C GLY A 77 -0.54 -3.70 35.92
N PRO A 78 -0.83 -2.42 35.58
CA PRO A 78 -1.99 -1.60 35.91
C PRO A 78 -3.18 -1.81 34.95
N ASN A 79 -4.37 -1.33 35.36
CA ASN A 79 -5.59 -1.33 34.53
C ASN A 79 -5.38 -0.51 33.24
N ARG A 80 -5.47 -1.16 32.08
CA ARG A 80 -5.28 -0.53 30.77
C ARG A 80 -6.30 -1.05 29.77
N LEU A 81 -6.88 -0.14 28.99
CA LEU A 81 -7.55 -0.47 27.73
C LEU A 81 -6.51 -0.38 26.63
N VAL A 82 -6.31 -1.47 25.91
CA VAL A 82 -5.45 -1.51 24.72
C VAL A 82 -6.35 -1.59 23.50
N VAL A 83 -6.12 -0.69 22.55
CA VAL A 83 -6.73 -0.70 21.22
C VAL A 83 -5.62 -1.03 20.24
N ASP A 84 -5.68 -2.22 19.67
CA ASP A 84 -4.74 -2.73 18.68
C ASP A 84 -5.25 -2.36 17.29
N LEU A 85 -4.33 -1.82 16.49
CA LEU A 85 -4.59 -1.24 15.17
C LEU A 85 -3.59 -1.83 14.18
N PRO A 86 -3.93 -1.89 12.87
CA PRO A 86 -2.93 -2.18 11.84
C PRO A 86 -1.83 -1.11 11.85
N ALA A 87 -0.78 -1.28 11.03
CA ALA A 87 0.27 -0.27 10.88
C ALA A 87 -0.35 1.13 10.71
N THR A 88 -0.16 2.02 11.68
CA THR A 88 -0.90 3.29 11.80
C THR A 88 0.05 4.46 11.92
N ARG A 89 -0.12 5.45 11.05
CA ARG A 89 0.53 6.76 11.17
C ARG A 89 -0.34 7.68 12.01
N PHE A 90 0.17 8.11 13.16
CA PHE A 90 -0.52 9.03 14.08
C PHE A 90 -0.21 10.49 13.76
N ALA A 91 -1.14 11.18 13.11
CA ALA A 91 -1.07 12.63 12.86
C ALA A 91 -1.88 13.40 13.91
N LEU A 92 -1.58 13.19 15.19
CA LEU A 92 -2.33 13.74 16.33
C LEU A 92 -1.64 14.95 16.94
N ASN A 93 -2.41 15.95 17.39
CA ASN A 93 -1.86 17.06 18.16
C ASN A 93 -1.63 16.64 19.61
N ALA A 94 -0.42 16.86 20.16
CA ALA A 94 -0.09 16.50 21.53
C ALA A 94 -1.02 17.17 22.59
N LYS A 95 -1.59 18.34 22.27
CA LYS A 95 -2.53 19.03 23.17
C LYS A 95 -3.87 18.30 23.31
N ASP A 96 -4.28 17.55 22.29
CA ASP A 96 -5.56 16.85 22.24
C ASP A 96 -5.49 15.51 22.97
N VAL A 97 -4.30 14.90 23.04
CA VAL A 97 -4.04 13.60 23.70
C VAL A 97 -3.84 13.75 25.22
N LYS A 98 -4.45 14.78 25.81
CA LYS A 98 -4.42 14.97 27.27
C LYS A 98 -5.42 14.04 27.96
N PRO A 99 -5.02 13.33 29.02
CA PRO A 99 -5.93 12.49 29.79
C PRO A 99 -7.07 13.32 30.40
N ARG A 100 -8.27 12.72 30.46
CA ARG A 100 -9.48 13.28 31.07
C ARG A 100 -10.25 12.18 31.79
N GLY A 101 -10.98 12.56 32.84
CA GLY A 101 -11.87 11.67 33.55
C GLY A 101 -11.15 10.45 34.14
N LEU A 102 -11.63 9.26 33.77
CA LEU A 102 -11.10 7.96 34.22
C LEU A 102 -9.72 7.61 33.66
N VAL A 103 -9.30 8.25 32.57
CA VAL A 103 -8.05 7.90 31.88
C VAL A 103 -6.88 8.64 32.53
N ARG A 104 -5.95 7.87 33.10
CA ARG A 104 -4.75 8.43 33.75
C ARG A 104 -3.69 8.89 32.76
N ALA A 105 -3.50 8.15 31.67
CA ALA A 105 -2.51 8.44 30.64
C ALA A 105 -2.91 7.76 29.33
N VAL A 106 -2.49 8.35 28.21
CA VAL A 106 -2.69 7.81 26.87
C VAL A 106 -1.32 7.61 26.24
N ARG A 107 -1.12 6.47 25.59
CA ARG A 107 0.10 6.13 24.86
C ARG A 107 -0.30 5.55 23.51
N TYR A 108 0.46 5.88 22.48
CA TYR A 108 0.29 5.41 21.12
C TYR A 108 1.66 5.33 20.45
N GLY A 109 1.78 4.47 19.45
CA GLY A 109 3.03 4.21 18.75
C GLY A 109 3.01 2.83 18.10
N GLU A 110 4.07 2.54 17.36
CA GLU A 110 4.36 1.18 16.91
C GLU A 110 4.94 0.38 18.08
N LEU A 111 4.60 -0.91 18.14
CA LEU A 111 5.19 -1.87 19.09
C LEU A 111 6.60 -2.29 18.66
#